data_AF-J0L837-F1
#
_entry.id   AF-J0L837-F1
#
_cell.length_a   1.000
_cell.length_b   1.000
_cell.length_c   1.000
_cell.angle_alpha   90.00
_cell.angle_beta   90.00
_cell.angle_gamma   90.00
#
_symmetry.space_group_name_H-M   'P 1'
#
loop_
_entity.id
_entity.type
_entity.pdbx_description
1 polymer ?
#
loop_
_entity_poly.entity_id
_entity_poly.type
_entity_poly.pdbx_seq_one_letter_code
_entity_poly.pdbx_strand_id
1 'polypeptide(L)'
;MAYRFESMTEDISSDNNERISVYCDYYSINRKDLEEDNVVAEYVEAHRYILDELISGYKEMGPLNKKICDEFIGCDCETEYENKDRGVI
;
A
#
# COMPACT_ATOMS: atom_id res chain seq x y z
N MET A 1 -7.93 -27.50 12.84
CA MET A 1 -8.19 -27.34 11.40
C MET A 1 -7.42 -26.10 10.95
N ALA A 2 -6.44 -26.23 10.04
CA ALA A 2 -5.83 -25.08 9.39
C ALA A 2 -6.72 -24.69 8.21
N TYR A 3 -7.37 -23.53 8.28
CA TYR A 3 -8.17 -23.02 7.17
C TYR A 3 -7.26 -22.22 6.26
N ARG A 4 -7.25 -22.52 4.95
CA ARG A 4 -6.50 -21.74 3.98
C ARG A 4 -7.29 -20.48 3.64
N PHE A 5 -6.64 -19.33 3.69
CA PHE A 5 -7.06 -18.05 3.09
C PHE A 5 -7.13 -18.14 1.54
N GLU A 6 -7.59 -19.27 0.99
CA GLU A 6 -7.59 -19.57 -0.45
C GLU A 6 -8.95 -19.39 -1.11
N SER A 7 -9.99 -19.01 -0.35
CA SER A 7 -11.31 -18.87 -0.93
C SER A 7 -11.58 -17.41 -1.29
N MET A 8 -11.60 -17.14 -2.61
CA MET A 8 -12.20 -15.96 -3.30
C MET A 8 -11.28 -14.86 -3.80
N THR A 9 -10.07 -15.21 -4.26
CA THR A 9 -9.37 -14.46 -5.31
C THR A 9 -9.67 -15.07 -6.68
N GLU A 10 -10.95 -15.13 -7.05
CA GLU A 10 -11.30 -15.34 -8.47
C GLU A 10 -11.19 -13.96 -9.16
N ASP A 11 -10.40 -13.92 -10.23
CA ASP A 11 -10.02 -12.75 -11.03
C ASP A 11 -8.94 -11.82 -10.45
N ILE A 12 -7.70 -12.31 -10.43
CA ILE A 12 -6.51 -11.77 -11.14
C ILE A 12 -5.29 -12.59 -10.71
N SER A 13 -4.78 -13.43 -11.62
CA SER A 13 -3.64 -14.34 -11.38
C SER A 13 -2.29 -13.63 -11.54
N SER A 14 -1.69 -13.23 -10.42
CA SER A 14 -0.29 -13.46 -10.05
C SER A 14 -0.07 -12.95 -8.62
N ASP A 15 0.20 -13.89 -7.74
CA ASP A 15 0.71 -13.75 -6.38
C ASP A 15 -0.25 -13.34 -5.25
N ASN A 16 -1.01 -14.34 -4.76
CA ASN A 16 -1.66 -14.26 -3.45
C ASN A 16 -0.68 -13.94 -2.31
N ASN A 17 0.62 -14.23 -2.43
CA ASN A 17 1.59 -13.86 -1.39
C ASN A 17 1.86 -12.36 -1.36
N GLU A 18 2.02 -11.71 -2.51
CA GLU A 18 2.18 -10.25 -2.59
C GLU A 18 0.99 -9.54 -1.95
N ARG A 19 -0.24 -9.99 -2.25
CA ARG A 19 -1.44 -9.40 -1.67
C ARG A 19 -1.53 -9.63 -0.16
N ILE A 20 -1.19 -10.84 0.30
CA ILE A 20 -1.08 -11.14 1.74
C ILE A 20 -0.05 -10.23 2.41
N SER A 21 1.11 -10.01 1.78
CA SER A 21 2.15 -9.12 2.31
C SER A 21 1.62 -7.69 2.44
N VAL A 22 0.94 -7.18 1.42
CA VAL A 22 0.36 -5.83 1.43
C VAL A 22 -0.68 -5.68 2.55
N TYR A 23 -1.56 -6.67 2.77
CA TYR A 23 -2.49 -6.63 3.90
C TYR A 23 -1.76 -6.69 5.24
N CYS A 24 -0.74 -7.54 5.36
CA CYS A 24 0.07 -7.64 6.57
C CYS A 24 0.73 -6.29 6.92
N ASP A 25 1.33 -5.64 5.92
CA ASP A 25 1.98 -4.35 6.08
C ASP A 25 0.97 -3.26 6.46
N TYR A 26 -0.17 -3.19 5.76
CA TYR A 26 -1.19 -2.17 5.98
C TYR A 26 -1.85 -2.27 7.36
N TYR A 27 -2.24 -3.48 7.77
CA TYR A 27 -2.85 -3.71 9.08
C TYR A 27 -1.83 -3.88 10.21
N SER A 28 -0.53 -3.81 9.89
CA SER A 28 0.58 -4.00 10.84
C SER A 28 0.46 -5.33 11.61
N ILE A 29 0.15 -6.40 10.89
CA ILE A 29 0.00 -7.75 11.42
C ILE A 29 1.08 -8.67 10.86
N ASN A 30 1.50 -9.67 11.64
CA ASN A 30 2.41 -10.67 11.12
C ASN A 30 1.65 -11.68 10.26
N ARG A 31 2.29 -12.16 9.20
CA ARG A 31 1.74 -13.22 8.35
C ARG A 31 1.35 -14.48 9.14
N LYS A 32 2.14 -14.84 10.15
CA LYS A 32 1.84 -15.98 11.02
C LYS A 32 0.54 -15.79 11.79
N ASP A 33 0.30 -14.59 12.32
CA ASP A 33 -0.92 -14.27 13.05
C ASP A 33 -2.14 -14.32 12.11
N LEU A 34 -1.98 -13.85 10.87
CA LEU A 34 -3.01 -13.95 9.83
C LEU A 34 -3.34 -15.41 9.46
N GLU A 35 -2.35 -16.30 9.45
CA GLU A 35 -2.51 -17.72 9.09
C GLU A 35 -3.02 -18.59 10.25
N GLU A 36 -2.72 -18.23 11.50
CA GLU A 36 -3.00 -19.05 12.69
C GLU A 36 -4.12 -18.51 13.59
N ASP A 37 -4.42 -17.20 13.57
CA ASP A 37 -5.48 -16.56 14.37
C ASP A 37 -6.70 -16.22 13.52
N ASN A 38 -7.81 -16.94 13.79
CA ASN A 38 -9.05 -16.77 13.05
C ASN A 38 -9.68 -15.37 13.23
N VAL A 39 -9.52 -14.75 14.40
CA VAL A 39 -10.09 -13.42 14.65
C VAL A 39 -9.37 -12.37 13.79
N VAL A 40 -8.05 -12.53 13.63
CA VAL A 40 -7.24 -11.67 12.77
C VAL A 40 -7.62 -11.87 11.29
N ALA A 41 -7.73 -13.12 10.85
CA ALA A 41 -8.11 -13.45 9.48
C ALA A 41 -9.50 -12.89 9.11
N GLU A 42 -10.49 -13.09 9.98
CA GLU A 42 -11.85 -12.56 9.77
C GLU A 42 -11.88 -11.03 9.74
N TYR A 43 -11.10 -10.38 10.62
CA TYR A 43 -11.00 -8.92 10.63
C TYR A 43 -10.42 -8.38 9.31
N VAL A 44 -9.32 -8.96 8.83
CA VAL A 44 -8.69 -8.54 7.57
C VAL A 44 -9.64 -8.76 6.40
N GLU A 45 -10.31 -9.91 6.33
CA GLU A 45 -11.26 -10.21 5.26
C GLU A 45 -12.43 -9.24 5.26
N ALA A 46 -12.99 -8.91 6.43
CA ALA A 46 -14.11 -7.96 6.54
C ALA A 46 -13.74 -6.52 6.08
N HIS A 47 -12.47 -6.16 6.14
CA HIS A 47 -12.00 -4.80 5.84
C HIS A 47 -11.16 -4.72 4.56
N ARG A 48 -10.88 -5.83 3.86
CA ARG A 48 -9.99 -5.85 2.69
C ARG A 48 -10.39 -4.87 1.59
N TYR A 49 -11.70 -4.65 1.42
CA TYR A 49 -12.24 -3.75 0.40
C TYR A 49 -11.70 -2.31 0.55
N ILE A 50 -11.44 -1.87 1.79
CA ILE A 50 -10.92 -0.53 2.07
C ILE A 50 -9.54 -0.35 1.45
N LEU A 51 -8.67 -1.35 1.63
CA LEU A 51 -7.32 -1.31 1.06
C LEU A 51 -7.36 -1.51 -0.46
N ASP A 52 -8.25 -2.35 -0.96
CA ASP A 52 -8.44 -2.55 -2.40
C ASP A 52 -8.89 -1.25 -3.11
N GLU A 53 -9.83 -0.51 -2.52
CA GLU A 53 -10.24 0.81 -3.01
C GLU A 53 -9.09 1.81 -2.97
N LEU A 54 -8.29 1.81 -1.89
CA LEU A 54 -7.11 2.66 -1.79
C LEU A 54 -6.09 2.37 -2.90
N ILE A 55 -5.78 1.09 -3.13
CA ILE A 55 -4.87 0.66 -4.21
C ILE A 55 -5.44 1.07 -5.57
N SER A 56 -6.74 0.86 -5.79
CA SER A 56 -7.40 1.22 -7.04
C SER A 56 -7.33 2.73 -7.29
N GLY A 57 -7.66 3.55 -6.28
CA GLY A 57 -7.59 5.00 -6.37
C GLY A 57 -6.19 5.52 -6.68
N TYR A 58 -5.16 4.96 -6.02
CA TYR A 58 -3.78 5.32 -6.34
C TYR A 58 -3.33 4.86 -7.73
N LYS A 59 -3.82 3.72 -8.23
CA LYS A 59 -3.54 3.28 -9.61
C LYS A 59 -4.18 4.22 -10.63
N GLU A 60 -5.42 4.63 -10.41
CA GLU A 60 -6.13 5.57 -11.29
C GLU A 60 -5.46 6.95 -11.30
N MET A 61 -5.11 7.46 -10.11
CA MET A 61 -4.50 8.77 -9.96
C MET A 61 -3.00 8.77 -10.25
N GLY A 62 -2.34 7.61 -10.29
CA GLY A 62 -0.90 7.46 -10.45
C GLY A 62 -0.31 8.27 -11.62
N PRO A 63 -0.86 8.19 -12.84
CA PRO A 63 -0.38 8.98 -13.98
C PRO A 63 -0.51 10.49 -13.77
N LEU A 64 -1.58 10.95 -13.11
CA LEU A 64 -1.77 12.38 -12.82
C LEU A 64 -0.79 12.84 -11.74
N ASN A 65 -0.70 12.09 -10.64
CA ASN A 65 0.23 12.38 -9.55
C ASN A 65 1.67 12.42 -10.06
N LYS A 66 2.04 11.50 -10.97
CA LYS A 66 3.35 11.53 -11.62
C LYS A 66 3.58 12.81 -12.43
N LYS A 67 2.61 13.24 -13.24
CA LYS A 67 2.72 14.48 -14.03
C LYS A 67 2.93 15.71 -13.14
N ILE A 68 2.18 15.79 -12.03
CA ILE A 68 2.33 16.88 -11.06
C ILE A 68 3.75 16.84 -10.48
N CYS A 69 4.22 15.69 -10.01
CA CYS A 69 5.60 15.57 -9.52
C CYS A 69 6.60 16.00 -10.60
N ASP A 70 6.50 15.48 -11.82
CA ASP A 70 7.41 15.80 -12.92
C ASP A 70 7.44 17.31 -13.24
N GLU A 71 6.31 18.01 -13.15
CA GLU A 71 6.20 19.46 -13.37
C GLU A 71 6.85 20.27 -12.24
N PHE A 72 6.77 19.79 -11.00
CA PHE A 72 7.24 20.52 -9.82
C PHE A 72 8.57 20.00 -9.23
N ILE A 73 9.23 19.00 -9.83
CA ILE A 73 10.56 18.49 -9.43
C ILE A 73 11.59 19.63 -9.26
N GLY A 74 11.49 20.69 -10.06
CA GLY A 74 12.36 21.87 -9.98
C GLY A 74 12.17 22.72 -8.72
N CYS A 75 10.94 22.81 -8.18
CA CYS A 75 10.65 23.63 -7.00
C CYS A 75 11.25 23.04 -5.73
N ASP A 76 11.20 21.72 -5.55
CA ASP A 76 11.74 21.07 -4.35
C ASP A 76 13.27 21.26 -4.26
N CYS A 77 13.97 21.17 -5.39
CA CYS A 77 15.42 21.37 -5.41
C CYS A 77 15.81 22.85 -5.25
N GLU A 78 15.07 23.81 -5.80
CA GLU A 78 15.32 25.24 -5.56
C GLU A 78 15.18 25.62 -4.08
N THR A 79 14.19 25.08 -3.36
CA THR A 79 14.09 25.28 -1.91
C THR A 79 15.24 24.67 -1.11
N GLU A 80 15.80 23.53 -1.53
CA GLU A 80 16.97 22.95 -0.85
C GLU A 80 18.26 23.77 -1.08
N TYR A 81 18.43 24.33 -2.27
CA TYR A 81 19.58 25.18 -2.59
C TYR A 81 19.47 26.57 -1.92
N GLU A 82 18.28 27.18 -1.89
CA GLU A 82 18.09 28.47 -1.19
C GLU A 82 18.33 28.37 0.32
N ASN A 83 17.97 27.25 0.97
CA ASN A 83 18.23 27.06 2.40
C ASN A 83 19.72 26.87 2.71
N LYS A 84 20.48 26.21 1.83
CA LYS A 84 21.94 26.07 1.95
C LYS A 84 22.67 27.41 1.71
N ASP A 85 22.21 28.22 0.77
CA ASP A 85 22.85 29.51 0.43
C ASP A 85 22.49 30.63 1.43
N ARG A 86 21.36 30.51 2.15
CA ARG A 86 20.99 31.41 3.25
C ARG A 86 21.61 31.05 4.61
N GLY A 87 22.42 29.99 4.69
CA GLY A 87 23.14 29.63 5.92
C GLY A 87 22.23 29.32 7.11
N VAL A 88 21.01 28.84 6.86
CA VAL A 88 20.13 28.34 7.92
C VAL A 88 20.34 26.82 7.98
N ILE A 89 20.94 26.40 9.09
CA ILE A 89 21.38 25.05 9.43
C ILE A 89 20.20 24.07 9.41
#